data_AF-A0AA37P140-F1
#
_entry.id   AF-A0AA37P140-F1
#
_cell.length_a   1.000
_cell.length_b   1.000
_cell.length_c   1.000
_cell.angle_alpha   90.00
_cell.angle_beta   90.00
_cell.angle_gamma   90.00
#
_symmetry.space_group_name_H-M   'P 1'
#
loop_
_entity.id
_entity.type
_entity.pdbx_description
1 polymer ?
#
loop_
_entity_poly.entity_id
_entity_poly.type
_entity_poly.pdbx_seq_one_letter_code
_entity_poly.pdbx_strand_id
1 'polypeptide(L)'
;MPGHGLLFFIPGNPGLVDYYTDFFDALKVRICWAEGHIHIHGRDLFGFRDDSHEPFSKDNPPYDVERQIELVFDHLASLRRTDSSRNAPGKKGEPYDFVVLAGHSVGSYIALEIFHRHMKDPSRAPHLKLQAGMLLFPTVTHIAQSPSGKRFDLLRTTPFLNNTAHVIAQRFLNLWPAVALRWFVGTVLGFGAKAADVTTKFLKSRDGVWQAIHMGKDEMRVITEEKWDKELWEVEEEDVGAGGRAAPRFFLFFGKKDHWVGDHFRDHFIRAREKHIENGWARVEIDDIGLPHAFCVTEKNSEVIAGKVANWLKEVWDGLAQPAA
;
A
#
# COMPACT_ATOMS: atom_id res chain seq x y z
N MET A 1 8.86 5.76 27.06
CA MET A 1 7.94 6.11 25.95
C MET A 1 8.56 5.56 24.68
N PRO A 2 7.78 4.92 23.79
CA PRO A 2 8.32 4.42 22.54
C PRO A 2 8.92 5.58 21.73
N GLY A 3 9.92 5.25 20.91
CA GLY A 3 10.71 6.22 20.16
C GLY A 3 9.91 6.96 19.07
N HIS A 4 10.60 7.61 18.14
CA HIS A 4 9.99 8.21 16.97
C HIS A 4 9.69 7.16 15.90
N GLY A 5 8.42 7.01 15.55
CA GLY A 5 7.93 6.09 14.54
C GLY A 5 7.71 6.72 13.18
N LEU A 6 7.79 5.91 12.12
CA LEU A 6 7.32 6.23 10.78
C LEU A 6 6.20 5.27 10.39
N LEU A 7 5.03 5.80 10.04
CA LEU A 7 4.04 5.09 9.24
C LEU A 7 4.27 5.44 7.77
N PHE A 8 4.81 4.50 7.00
CA PHE A 8 5.06 4.67 5.57
C PHE A 8 3.95 4.01 4.75
N PHE A 9 3.18 4.80 4.00
CA PHE A 9 2.04 4.34 3.23
C PHE A 9 2.38 4.17 1.74
N ILE A 10 2.07 2.99 1.18
CA ILE A 10 2.29 2.60 -0.20
C ILE A 10 0.92 2.46 -0.90
N PRO A 11 0.61 3.32 -1.89
CA PRO A 11 -0.69 3.28 -2.56
C PRO A 11 -0.81 2.08 -3.51
N GLY A 12 -2.06 1.70 -3.81
CA GLY A 12 -2.38 0.74 -4.87
C GLY A 12 -2.33 1.36 -6.28
N ASN A 13 -2.65 0.59 -7.32
CA ASN A 13 -2.73 1.05 -8.71
C ASN A 13 -4.10 1.69 -9.03
N PRO A 14 -4.21 2.90 -9.60
CA PRO A 14 -3.15 3.85 -9.95
C PRO A 14 -2.41 4.41 -8.73
N GLY A 15 -1.08 4.41 -8.79
CA GLY A 15 -0.16 4.73 -7.70
C GLY A 15 -0.09 6.19 -7.30
N LEU A 16 -1.23 6.87 -7.15
CA LEU A 16 -1.29 8.28 -6.75
C LEU A 16 -1.69 8.39 -5.28
N VAL A 17 -0.86 9.05 -4.47
CA VAL A 17 -1.09 9.23 -3.04
C VAL A 17 -2.27 10.16 -2.74
N ASP A 18 -2.58 11.07 -3.66
CA ASP A 18 -3.65 12.06 -3.49
C ASP A 18 -5.04 11.41 -3.31
N TYR A 19 -5.24 10.18 -3.82
CA TYR A 19 -6.46 9.41 -3.55
C TYR A 19 -6.70 9.17 -2.06
N TYR A 20 -5.65 9.12 -1.26
CA TYR A 20 -5.70 8.76 0.15
C TYR A 20 -5.74 10.01 1.04
N THR A 21 -5.96 11.20 0.49
CA THR A 21 -6.02 12.46 1.26
C THR A 21 -7.04 12.38 2.39
N ASP A 22 -8.28 11.95 2.10
CA ASP A 22 -9.32 11.80 3.13
C ASP A 22 -8.94 10.76 4.19
N PHE A 23 -8.26 9.69 3.77
CA PHE A 23 -7.74 8.67 4.69
C PHE A 23 -6.67 9.25 5.62
N PHE A 24 -5.71 10.01 5.10
CA PHE A 24 -4.66 10.62 5.91
C PHE A 24 -5.20 11.71 6.84
N ASP A 25 -6.14 12.54 6.37
CA ASP A 25 -6.79 13.56 7.19
C ASP A 25 -7.51 12.89 8.37
N ALA A 26 -8.31 11.85 8.08
CA ALA A 26 -9.02 11.06 9.08
C ALA A 26 -8.07 10.32 10.05
N LEU A 27 -6.95 9.80 9.56
CA LEU A 27 -5.97 9.08 10.35
C LEU A 27 -5.23 10.01 11.31
N LYS A 28 -4.76 11.17 10.85
CA LYS A 28 -4.06 12.18 11.67
C LYS A 28 -4.89 12.59 12.88
N VAL A 29 -6.18 12.83 12.70
CA VAL A 29 -7.10 13.18 13.80
C VAL A 29 -7.18 12.05 14.84
N ARG A 30 -7.18 10.79 14.40
CA ARG A 30 -7.33 9.62 15.27
C ARG A 30 -6.04 9.20 15.98
N ILE A 31 -4.89 9.63 15.48
CA ILE A 31 -3.58 9.34 16.08
C ILE A 31 -3.02 10.52 16.89
N CYS A 32 -3.86 11.47 17.32
CA CYS A 32 -3.44 12.61 18.13
C CYS A 32 -2.74 12.20 19.45
N TRP A 33 -2.99 10.98 19.94
CA TRP A 33 -2.29 10.39 21.09
C TRP A 33 -0.79 10.14 20.84
N ALA A 34 -0.32 10.14 19.58
CA ALA A 34 1.08 10.03 19.17
C ALA A 34 1.59 11.29 18.45
N GLU A 35 0.97 12.44 18.70
CA GLU A 35 1.37 13.71 18.11
C GLU A 35 2.85 14.02 18.43
N GLY A 36 3.62 14.30 17.38
CA GLY A 36 5.06 14.56 17.48
C GLY A 36 5.92 13.31 17.70
N HIS A 37 5.34 12.11 17.75
CA HIS A 37 6.09 10.86 17.86
C HIS A 37 5.98 9.97 16.60
N ILE A 38 4.82 9.94 15.94
CA ILE A 38 4.64 9.17 14.71
C ILE A 38 4.51 10.10 13.52
N HIS A 39 5.41 9.94 12.55
CA HIS A 39 5.33 10.63 11.27
C HIS A 39 4.58 9.76 10.27
N ILE A 40 3.61 10.35 9.57
CA ILE A 40 2.93 9.69 8.45
C ILE A 40 3.59 10.19 7.17
N HIS A 41 4.12 9.27 6.37
CA HIS A 41 4.68 9.55 5.05
C HIS A 41 3.97 8.70 4.01
N GLY A 42 3.40 9.32 2.99
CA GLY A 42 2.91 8.66 1.79
C GLY A 42 3.52 9.31 0.56
N ARG A 43 3.66 8.55 -0.53
CA ARG A 43 4.08 9.09 -1.82
C ARG A 43 3.45 8.34 -2.97
N ASP A 44 3.39 9.00 -4.14
CA ASP A 44 3.02 8.32 -5.37
C ASP A 44 4.01 7.19 -5.67
N LEU A 45 3.56 6.12 -6.32
CA LEU A 45 4.47 5.21 -7.00
C LEU A 45 5.18 5.96 -8.14
N PHE A 46 6.39 5.53 -8.48
CA PHE A 46 7.21 6.22 -9.48
C PHE A 46 6.57 6.07 -10.87
N GLY A 47 6.68 7.11 -11.71
CA GLY A 47 6.14 7.06 -13.08
C GLY A 47 4.66 7.44 -13.22
N PHE A 48 3.97 7.80 -12.14
CA PHE A 48 2.56 8.22 -12.20
C PHE A 48 2.35 9.73 -12.35
N ARG A 49 3.35 10.55 -11.98
CA ARG A 49 3.33 11.99 -12.25
C ARG A 49 4.31 12.35 -13.35
N ASP A 50 3.81 13.05 -14.37
CA ASP A 50 4.58 13.42 -15.57
C ASP A 50 5.82 14.29 -15.26
N ASP A 51 5.85 14.99 -14.11
CA ASP A 51 6.97 15.82 -13.64
C ASP A 51 8.03 15.05 -12.86
N SER A 52 7.78 13.78 -12.54
CA SER A 52 8.68 12.92 -11.77
C SER A 52 9.55 12.00 -12.63
N HIS A 53 9.39 12.04 -13.96
CA HIS A 53 10.14 11.20 -14.89
C HIS A 53 10.18 11.78 -16.31
N GLU A 54 11.18 11.34 -17.07
CA GLU A 54 11.23 11.57 -18.50
C GLU A 54 10.08 10.86 -19.22
N PRO A 55 9.53 11.44 -20.31
CA PRO A 55 8.46 10.83 -21.08
C PRO A 55 8.72 9.37 -21.42
N PHE A 56 7.70 8.53 -21.27
CA PHE A 56 7.84 7.12 -21.64
C PHE A 56 7.93 6.98 -23.16
N SER A 57 8.71 5.99 -23.58
CA SER A 57 8.92 5.63 -24.97
C SER A 57 9.14 4.13 -25.08
N LYS A 58 9.41 3.63 -26.30
CA LYS A 58 9.78 2.22 -26.46
C LYS A 58 11.12 1.89 -25.81
N ASP A 59 12.02 2.87 -25.75
CA ASP A 59 13.37 2.71 -25.19
C ASP A 59 13.43 3.09 -23.70
N ASN A 60 12.42 3.82 -23.20
CA ASN A 60 12.21 4.12 -21.80
C ASN A 60 10.78 3.69 -21.39
N PRO A 61 10.54 2.39 -21.18
CA PRO A 61 9.20 1.90 -20.87
C PRO A 61 8.75 2.33 -19.46
N PRO A 62 7.44 2.26 -19.19
CA PRO A 62 6.91 2.47 -17.85
C PRO A 62 7.51 1.49 -16.83
N TYR A 63 7.36 1.83 -15.55
CA TYR A 63 8.02 1.09 -14.47
C TYR A 63 7.19 -0.13 -14.05
N ASP A 64 7.83 -1.28 -13.95
CA ASP A 64 7.22 -2.54 -13.52
C ASP A 64 7.21 -2.69 -11.99
N VAL A 65 6.62 -3.77 -11.48
CA VAL A 65 6.46 -3.97 -10.01
C VAL A 65 7.83 -4.08 -9.33
N GLU A 66 8.78 -4.76 -9.96
CA GLU A 66 10.15 -4.92 -9.45
C GLU A 66 10.84 -3.56 -9.28
N ARG A 67 10.77 -2.71 -10.30
CA ARG A 67 11.32 -1.35 -10.23
C ARG A 67 10.62 -0.49 -9.17
N GLN A 68 9.32 -0.67 -8.94
CA GLN A 68 8.63 0.00 -7.84
C GLN A 68 9.16 -0.46 -6.48
N ILE A 69 9.37 -1.76 -6.28
CA ILE A 69 9.89 -2.29 -5.01
C ILE A 69 11.25 -1.67 -4.70
N GLU A 70 12.18 -1.68 -5.66
CA GLU A 70 13.52 -1.14 -5.48
C GLU A 70 13.50 0.36 -5.14
N LEU A 71 12.78 1.16 -5.95
CA LEU A 71 12.75 2.60 -5.73
C LEU A 71 11.99 3.00 -4.45
N VAL A 72 10.95 2.26 -4.07
CA VAL A 72 10.22 2.49 -2.81
C VAL A 72 11.09 2.11 -1.61
N PHE A 73 11.85 1.01 -1.70
CA PHE A 73 12.82 0.62 -0.68
C PHE A 73 13.87 1.72 -0.49
N ASP A 74 14.49 2.18 -1.58
CA ASP A 74 15.53 3.22 -1.52
C ASP A 74 15.00 4.51 -0.92
N HIS A 75 13.80 4.93 -1.32
CA HIS A 75 13.15 6.10 -0.76
C HIS A 75 12.89 5.92 0.74
N LEU A 76 12.29 4.79 1.15
CA LEU A 76 12.06 4.46 2.57
C LEU A 76 13.36 4.49 3.38
N ALA A 77 14.41 3.85 2.87
CA ALA A 77 15.72 3.80 3.51
C ALA A 77 16.39 5.17 3.59
N SER A 78 16.07 6.11 2.69
CA SER A 78 16.57 7.49 2.70
C SER A 78 15.88 8.40 3.71
N LEU A 79 14.66 8.06 4.16
CA LEU A 79 13.89 8.92 5.05
C LEU A 79 14.58 9.07 6.40
N ARG A 80 14.56 10.31 6.90
CA ARG A 80 15.08 10.69 8.21
C ARG A 80 14.04 11.51 8.95
N ARG A 81 14.22 11.62 10.26
CA ARG A 81 13.39 12.45 11.12
C ARG A 81 13.45 13.90 10.67
N THR A 82 12.28 14.48 10.42
CA THR A 82 12.14 15.85 9.89
C THR A 82 12.08 16.91 10.98
N ASP A 83 11.72 16.53 12.20
CA ASP A 83 11.62 17.40 13.35
C ASP A 83 12.35 16.84 14.59
N SER A 84 12.44 17.68 15.61
CA SER A 84 12.85 17.32 16.96
C SER A 84 11.78 17.87 17.86
N SER A 85 10.67 17.14 18.01
CA SER A 85 9.63 17.52 18.96
C SER A 85 10.26 17.62 20.36
N ARG A 86 9.92 18.67 21.11
CA ARG A 86 10.43 18.86 22.49
C ARG A 86 10.03 17.71 23.43
N ASN A 87 8.96 16.98 23.08
CA ASN A 87 8.36 15.96 23.91
C ASN A 87 8.78 14.54 23.51
N ALA A 88 9.54 14.38 22.43
CA ALA A 88 9.87 13.08 21.87
C ALA A 88 11.40 12.93 21.70
N PRO A 89 11.99 11.83 22.17
CA PRO A 89 13.45 11.67 22.22
C PRO A 89 14.09 11.56 20.83
N GLY A 90 15.25 12.21 20.64
CA GLY A 90 16.15 12.10 19.48
C GLY A 90 16.25 13.36 18.60
N LYS A 91 17.11 13.32 17.57
CA LYS A 91 17.51 14.50 16.79
C LYS A 91 17.03 14.46 15.34
N LYS A 92 16.76 15.65 14.78
CA LYS A 92 16.48 15.83 13.35
C LYS A 92 17.64 15.26 12.52
N GLY A 93 17.29 14.51 11.47
CA GLY A 93 18.26 13.86 10.60
C GLY A 93 18.66 12.44 11.03
N GLU A 94 18.27 11.98 12.22
CA GLU A 94 18.46 10.58 12.63
C GLU A 94 17.43 9.66 11.94
N PRO A 95 17.72 8.35 11.81
CA PRO A 95 16.74 7.33 11.43
C PRO A 95 15.55 7.27 12.40
N TYR A 96 14.46 6.63 11.97
CA TYR A 96 13.31 6.35 12.83
C TYR A 96 13.61 5.16 13.75
N ASP A 97 13.08 5.19 14.97
CA ASP A 97 13.27 4.13 15.97
C ASP A 97 12.49 2.87 15.62
N PHE A 98 11.38 3.01 14.90
CA PHE A 98 10.61 1.93 14.33
C PHE A 98 9.83 2.41 13.10
N VAL A 99 9.52 1.48 12.19
CA VAL A 99 8.81 1.74 10.94
C VAL A 99 7.66 0.76 10.81
N VAL A 100 6.48 1.30 10.50
CA VAL A 100 5.29 0.54 10.11
C VAL A 100 5.04 0.79 8.63
N LEU A 101 4.98 -0.27 7.83
CA LEU A 101 4.58 -0.17 6.43
C LEU A 101 3.09 -0.40 6.32
N ALA A 102 2.36 0.52 5.70
CA ALA A 102 0.98 0.33 5.32
C ALA A 102 0.87 0.26 3.81
N GLY A 103 0.23 -0.78 3.28
CA GLY A 103 0.04 -0.96 1.84
C GLY A 103 -1.43 -1.08 1.49
N HIS A 104 -1.83 -0.56 0.33
CA HIS A 104 -3.14 -0.86 -0.25
C HIS A 104 -2.97 -1.63 -1.57
N SER A 105 -3.71 -2.73 -1.75
CA SER A 105 -3.71 -3.50 -3.00
C SER A 105 -2.29 -3.96 -3.38
N VAL A 106 -1.78 -3.63 -4.57
CA VAL A 106 -0.37 -3.88 -4.95
C VAL A 106 0.64 -3.25 -3.98
N GLY A 107 0.30 -2.14 -3.32
CA GLY A 107 1.14 -1.54 -2.28
C GLY A 107 1.38 -2.49 -1.08
N SER A 108 0.43 -3.39 -0.80
CA SER A 108 0.61 -4.45 0.20
C SER A 108 1.61 -5.50 -0.25
N TYR A 109 1.62 -5.84 -1.55
CA TYR A 109 2.62 -6.74 -2.13
C TYR A 109 4.02 -6.11 -2.06
N ILE A 110 4.14 -4.83 -2.42
CA ILE A 110 5.40 -4.08 -2.31
C ILE A 110 5.89 -4.03 -0.86
N ALA A 111 4.99 -3.78 0.11
CA ALA A 111 5.36 -3.80 1.53
C ALA A 111 5.94 -5.16 1.96
N LEU A 112 5.30 -6.27 1.58
CA LEU A 112 5.78 -7.62 1.89
C LEU A 112 7.14 -7.92 1.25
N GLU A 113 7.34 -7.52 0.00
CA GLU A 113 8.63 -7.67 -0.68
C GLU A 113 9.74 -6.87 0.01
N ILE A 114 9.45 -5.64 0.47
CA ILE A 114 10.41 -4.84 1.23
C ILE A 114 10.77 -5.53 2.55
N PHE A 115 9.79 -6.04 3.30
CA PHE A 115 10.05 -6.81 4.53
C PHE A 115 10.95 -8.02 4.23
N HIS A 116 10.57 -8.82 3.25
CA HIS A 116 11.29 -10.04 2.88
C HIS A 116 12.74 -9.78 2.46
N ARG A 117 12.97 -8.78 1.59
CA ARG A 117 14.32 -8.41 1.14
C ARG A 117 15.16 -7.85 2.27
N HIS A 118 14.57 -7.00 3.12
CA HIS A 118 15.27 -6.40 4.26
C HIS A 118 15.68 -7.45 5.31
N MET A 119 14.82 -8.45 5.56
CA MET A 119 15.16 -9.56 6.46
C MET A 119 16.32 -10.42 5.93
N LYS A 120 16.34 -10.68 4.62
CA LYS A 120 17.41 -11.47 3.99
C LYS A 120 18.73 -10.74 3.88
N ASP A 121 18.68 -9.44 3.62
CA ASP A 121 19.86 -8.58 3.53
C ASP A 121 19.66 -7.26 4.29
N PRO A 122 19.83 -7.26 5.63
CA PRO A 122 19.72 -6.04 6.42
C PRO A 122 20.83 -5.02 6.11
N SER A 123 21.92 -5.45 5.44
CA SER A 123 23.11 -4.62 5.22
C SER A 123 22.86 -3.45 4.26
N ARG A 124 21.83 -3.55 3.41
CA ARG A 124 21.38 -2.47 2.51
C ARG A 124 20.89 -1.25 3.27
N ALA A 125 20.23 -1.44 4.41
CA ALA A 125 19.67 -0.35 5.23
C ALA A 125 19.66 -0.72 6.73
N PRO A 126 20.83 -0.87 7.39
CA PRO A 126 20.92 -1.43 8.75
C PRO A 126 20.22 -0.57 9.82
N HIS A 127 19.95 0.70 9.52
CA HIS A 127 19.19 1.61 10.37
C HIS A 127 17.68 1.43 10.27
N LEU A 128 17.17 0.70 9.28
CA LEU A 128 15.75 0.51 9.05
C LEU A 128 15.20 -0.58 9.98
N LYS A 129 14.35 -0.17 10.92
CA LYS A 129 13.71 -1.06 11.91
C LYS A 129 12.25 -1.31 11.54
N LEU A 130 11.99 -2.33 10.73
CA LEU A 130 10.64 -2.67 10.28
C LEU A 130 9.88 -3.44 11.38
N GLN A 131 8.92 -2.77 12.01
CA GLN A 131 8.18 -3.31 13.16
C GLN A 131 6.91 -4.07 12.75
N ALA A 132 6.10 -3.48 11.87
CA ALA A 132 4.81 -4.06 11.50
C ALA A 132 4.38 -3.70 10.07
N GLY A 133 3.62 -4.59 9.44
CA GLY A 133 2.99 -4.38 8.14
C GLY A 133 1.46 -4.33 8.27
N MET A 134 0.83 -3.28 7.76
CA MET A 134 -0.63 -3.11 7.70
C MET A 134 -1.09 -3.22 6.25
N LEU A 135 -1.62 -4.38 5.88
CA LEU A 135 -1.93 -4.76 4.52
C LEU A 135 -3.43 -4.61 4.26
N LEU A 136 -3.81 -3.57 3.52
CA LEU A 136 -5.19 -3.20 3.24
C LEU A 136 -5.60 -3.74 1.88
N PHE A 137 -6.66 -4.54 1.83
CA PHE A 137 -7.15 -5.22 0.62
C PHE A 137 -6.01 -5.86 -0.20
N PRO A 138 -5.15 -6.68 0.43
CA PRO A 138 -3.88 -7.06 -0.16
C PRO A 138 -4.06 -7.98 -1.37
N THR A 139 -3.40 -7.64 -2.48
CA THR A 139 -3.27 -8.52 -3.65
C THR A 139 -2.08 -9.44 -3.46
N VAL A 140 -2.19 -10.41 -2.56
CA VAL A 140 -1.08 -11.29 -2.17
C VAL A 140 -0.93 -12.53 -3.05
N THR A 141 -2.01 -12.99 -3.68
CA THR A 141 -1.99 -14.21 -4.51
C THR A 141 -2.99 -14.12 -5.67
N HIS A 142 -2.57 -14.66 -6.83
CA HIS A 142 -3.37 -14.91 -8.04
C HIS A 142 -4.36 -13.83 -8.46
N ILE A 143 -3.92 -12.56 -8.53
CA ILE A 143 -4.75 -11.45 -9.02
C ILE A 143 -5.28 -11.71 -10.44
N ALA A 144 -4.52 -12.44 -11.26
CA ALA A 144 -4.90 -12.80 -12.64
C ALA A 144 -6.17 -13.64 -12.74
N GLN A 145 -6.48 -14.45 -11.71
CA GLN A 145 -7.63 -15.35 -11.71
C GLN A 145 -8.88 -14.71 -11.09
N SER A 146 -8.76 -13.50 -10.54
CA SER A 146 -9.89 -12.72 -10.06
C SER A 146 -10.83 -12.29 -11.21
N PRO A 147 -12.10 -11.93 -10.94
CA PRO A 147 -13.02 -11.41 -11.96
C PRO A 147 -12.43 -10.22 -12.75
N SER A 148 -11.74 -9.31 -12.08
CA SER A 148 -11.05 -8.18 -12.73
C SER A 148 -9.82 -8.65 -13.51
N GLY A 149 -9.05 -9.58 -12.95
CA GLY A 149 -7.92 -10.22 -13.60
C GLY A 149 -8.29 -10.88 -14.94
N LYS A 150 -9.38 -11.64 -15.00
CA LYS A 150 -9.85 -12.27 -16.25
C LYS A 150 -10.18 -11.27 -17.36
N ARG A 151 -10.72 -10.10 -17.00
CA ARG A 151 -10.99 -9.01 -17.98
C ARG A 151 -9.69 -8.38 -18.47
N PHE A 152 -8.72 -8.23 -17.59
CA PHE A 152 -7.40 -7.69 -17.93
C PHE A 152 -6.56 -8.71 -18.74
N ASP A 153 -6.76 -10.00 -18.51
CA ASP A 153 -6.12 -11.06 -19.30
C ASP A 153 -6.57 -11.04 -20.76
N LEU A 154 -7.82 -10.67 -21.03
CA LEU A 154 -8.32 -10.46 -22.39
C LEU A 154 -7.58 -9.31 -23.12
N LEU A 155 -7.27 -8.22 -22.40
CA LEU A 155 -6.47 -7.11 -22.93
C LEU A 155 -5.03 -7.54 -23.21
N ARG A 156 -4.45 -8.40 -22.37
CA ARG A 156 -3.09 -8.92 -22.49
C ARG A 156 -2.94 -9.92 -23.64
N THR A 157 -3.89 -10.85 -23.77
CA THR A 157 -3.86 -11.95 -24.75
C THR A 157 -4.16 -11.50 -26.18
N THR A 158 -4.75 -10.31 -26.36
CA THR A 158 -4.98 -9.72 -27.68
C THR A 158 -3.77 -8.85 -28.10
N PRO A 159 -2.91 -9.29 -29.06
CA PRO A 159 -1.62 -8.63 -29.32
C PRO A 159 -1.74 -7.15 -29.72
N PHE A 160 -2.80 -6.81 -30.47
CA PHE A 160 -3.08 -5.43 -30.86
C PHE A 160 -3.44 -4.53 -29.67
N LEU A 161 -4.29 -5.02 -28.75
CA LEU A 161 -4.69 -4.28 -27.56
C LEU A 161 -3.55 -4.20 -26.55
N ASN A 162 -2.71 -5.24 -26.45
CA ASN A 162 -1.57 -5.25 -25.55
C ASN A 162 -0.62 -4.06 -25.82
N ASN A 163 -0.33 -3.78 -27.10
CA ASN A 163 0.59 -2.71 -27.50
C ASN A 163 -0.07 -1.33 -27.66
N THR A 164 -1.39 -1.27 -27.92
CA THR A 164 -2.06 -0.02 -28.34
C THR A 164 -3.11 0.49 -27.35
N ALA A 165 -3.47 -0.28 -26.30
CA ALA A 165 -4.54 0.09 -25.38
C ALA A 165 -4.35 1.47 -24.73
N HIS A 166 -3.12 1.81 -24.32
CA HIS A 166 -2.82 3.11 -23.72
C HIS A 166 -3.02 4.26 -24.72
N VAL A 167 -2.59 4.10 -25.98
CA VAL A 167 -2.80 5.09 -27.04
C VAL A 167 -4.29 5.27 -27.36
N ILE A 168 -5.04 4.18 -27.46
CA ILE A 168 -6.49 4.23 -27.73
C ILE A 168 -7.21 4.93 -26.57
N ALA A 169 -6.89 4.55 -25.33
CA ALA A 169 -7.46 5.15 -24.14
C ALA A 169 -7.16 6.66 -24.08
N GLN A 170 -5.90 7.07 -24.29
CA GLN A 170 -5.53 8.48 -24.29
C GLN A 170 -6.21 9.29 -25.39
N ARG A 171 -6.29 8.75 -26.62
CA ARG A 171 -7.01 9.44 -27.71
C ARG A 171 -8.47 9.65 -27.36
N PHE A 172 -9.13 8.63 -26.80
CA PHE A 172 -10.51 8.74 -26.36
C PHE A 172 -10.67 9.76 -25.23
N LEU A 173 -9.81 9.71 -24.21
CA LEU A 173 -9.83 10.63 -23.06
C LEU A 173 -9.53 12.08 -23.48
N ASN A 174 -8.71 12.29 -24.51
CA ASN A 174 -8.42 13.61 -25.05
C ASN A 174 -9.64 14.28 -25.71
N LEU A 175 -10.62 13.52 -26.18
CA LEU A 175 -11.88 14.06 -26.71
C LEU A 175 -12.78 14.66 -25.62
N TRP A 176 -12.61 14.25 -24.37
CA TRP A 176 -13.44 14.71 -23.26
C TRP A 176 -12.89 16.00 -22.65
N PRO A 177 -13.68 17.07 -22.51
CA PRO A 177 -13.28 18.22 -21.69
C PRO A 177 -13.03 17.79 -20.23
N ALA A 178 -12.01 18.35 -19.57
CA ALA A 178 -11.66 17.97 -18.19
C ALA A 178 -12.83 18.14 -17.21
N VAL A 179 -13.65 19.19 -17.40
CA VAL A 179 -14.84 19.46 -16.58
C VAL A 179 -15.90 18.36 -16.77
N ALA A 180 -16.12 17.90 -18.00
CA ALA A 180 -17.08 16.83 -18.30
C ALA A 180 -16.60 15.49 -17.71
N LEU A 181 -15.30 15.19 -17.82
CA LEU A 181 -14.72 13.99 -17.24
C LEU A 181 -14.81 14.02 -15.71
N ARG A 182 -14.50 15.15 -15.08
CA ARG A 182 -14.66 15.32 -13.62
C ARG A 182 -16.10 15.15 -13.18
N TRP A 183 -17.05 15.74 -13.90
CA TRP A 183 -18.48 15.58 -13.62
C TRP A 183 -18.89 14.10 -13.73
N PHE A 184 -18.44 13.40 -14.76
CA PHE A 184 -18.73 11.98 -14.95
C PHE A 184 -18.16 11.14 -13.79
N VAL A 185 -16.89 11.35 -13.42
CA VAL A 185 -16.26 10.61 -12.32
C VAL A 185 -16.95 10.89 -10.99
N GLY A 186 -17.23 12.15 -10.66
CA GLY A 186 -17.89 12.49 -9.39
C GLY A 186 -19.35 12.05 -9.33
N THR A 187 -20.10 12.19 -10.42
CA THR A 187 -21.57 12.00 -10.42
C THR A 187 -21.98 10.60 -10.83
N VAL A 188 -21.38 10.05 -11.88
CA VAL A 188 -21.75 8.74 -12.44
C VAL A 188 -20.99 7.61 -11.75
N LEU A 189 -19.69 7.79 -11.51
CA LEU A 189 -18.90 6.80 -10.76
C LEU A 189 -19.02 6.97 -9.23
N GLY A 190 -19.60 8.08 -8.77
CA GLY A 190 -19.88 8.34 -7.35
C GLY A 190 -18.62 8.64 -6.51
N PHE A 191 -17.54 9.11 -7.14
CA PHE A 191 -16.31 9.42 -6.42
C PHE A 191 -16.48 10.71 -5.61
N GLY A 192 -15.87 10.75 -4.42
CA GLY A 192 -15.74 11.98 -3.64
C GLY A 192 -15.01 13.07 -4.42
N ALA A 193 -15.21 14.34 -4.04
CA ALA A 193 -14.69 15.48 -4.80
C ALA A 193 -13.16 15.41 -5.02
N LYS A 194 -12.39 15.11 -3.96
CA LYS A 194 -10.92 14.98 -4.04
C LYS A 194 -10.53 13.82 -4.96
N ALA A 195 -11.12 12.63 -4.78
CA ALA A 195 -10.85 11.46 -5.62
C ALA A 195 -11.20 11.71 -7.10
N ALA A 196 -12.32 12.39 -7.38
CA ALA A 196 -12.72 12.74 -8.75
C ALA A 196 -11.72 13.70 -9.40
N ASP A 197 -11.17 14.66 -8.65
CA ASP A 197 -10.12 15.56 -9.13
C ASP A 197 -8.83 14.79 -9.45
N VAL A 198 -8.41 13.86 -8.59
CA VAL A 198 -7.23 13.01 -8.80
C VAL A 198 -7.42 12.12 -10.02
N THR A 199 -8.55 11.42 -10.14
CA THR A 199 -8.86 10.57 -11.31
C THR A 199 -8.89 11.38 -12.60
N THR A 200 -9.46 12.58 -12.58
CA THR A 200 -9.52 13.42 -13.77
C THR A 200 -8.12 13.83 -14.22
N LYS A 201 -7.26 14.28 -13.30
CA LYS A 201 -5.86 14.63 -13.61
C LYS A 201 -5.07 13.42 -14.10
N PHE A 202 -5.23 12.28 -13.45
CA PHE A 202 -4.63 11.01 -13.85
C PHE A 202 -5.02 10.61 -15.27
N LEU A 203 -6.31 10.59 -15.59
CA LEU A 203 -6.80 10.23 -16.93
C LEU A 203 -6.37 11.22 -18.02
N LYS A 204 -6.03 12.44 -17.63
CA LYS A 204 -5.52 13.50 -18.51
C LYS A 204 -3.99 13.60 -18.57
N SER A 205 -3.27 12.83 -17.75
CA SER A 205 -1.81 12.84 -17.72
C SER A 205 -1.22 12.28 -19.01
N ARG A 206 0.00 12.73 -19.33
CA ARG A 206 0.77 12.27 -20.49
C ARG A 206 1.09 10.79 -20.38
N ASP A 207 1.47 10.31 -19.20
CA ASP A 207 2.02 8.97 -19.06
C ASP A 207 1.30 8.09 -18.02
N GLY A 208 0.50 8.67 -17.12
CA GLY A 208 -0.10 7.94 -16.00
C GLY A 208 -0.99 6.77 -16.43
N VAL A 209 -1.82 6.93 -17.47
CA VAL A 209 -2.65 5.83 -17.97
C VAL A 209 -1.81 4.68 -18.51
N TRP A 210 -0.70 4.98 -19.19
CA TRP A 210 0.21 3.96 -19.69
C TRP A 210 0.92 3.25 -18.53
N GLN A 211 1.43 4.00 -17.55
CA GLN A 211 2.01 3.47 -16.32
C GLN A 211 1.05 2.52 -15.60
N ALA A 212 -0.21 2.93 -15.41
CA ALA A 212 -1.22 2.11 -14.71
C ALA A 212 -1.50 0.79 -15.44
N ILE A 213 -1.66 0.84 -16.77
CA ILE A 213 -1.90 -0.35 -17.60
C ILE A 213 -0.67 -1.26 -17.61
N HIS A 214 0.54 -0.69 -17.72
CA HIS A 214 1.78 -1.45 -17.72
C HIS A 214 1.96 -2.17 -16.38
N MET A 215 1.85 -1.43 -15.28
CA MET A 215 1.97 -1.98 -13.93
C MET A 215 0.88 -3.03 -13.66
N GLY A 216 -0.37 -2.78 -14.04
CA GLY A 216 -1.46 -3.76 -13.88
C GLY A 216 -1.23 -5.06 -14.66
N LYS A 217 -0.59 -5.01 -15.83
CA LYS A 217 -0.20 -6.22 -16.58
C LYS A 217 0.93 -6.97 -15.89
N ASP A 218 1.90 -6.24 -15.34
CA ASP A 218 3.03 -6.84 -14.65
C ASP A 218 2.62 -7.44 -13.30
N GLU A 219 1.74 -6.77 -12.56
CA GLU A 219 1.10 -7.29 -11.34
C GLU A 219 0.49 -8.68 -11.57
N MET A 220 -0.23 -8.89 -12.68
CA MET A 220 -0.80 -10.20 -13.02
C MET A 220 0.24 -11.29 -13.30
N ARG A 221 1.44 -10.91 -13.74
CA ARG A 221 2.54 -11.83 -14.04
C ARG A 221 3.34 -12.18 -12.79
N VAL A 222 3.56 -11.18 -11.93
CA VAL A 222 4.45 -11.29 -10.76
C VAL A 222 3.71 -11.83 -9.54
N ILE A 223 2.48 -11.36 -9.31
CA ILE A 223 1.64 -11.68 -8.15
C ILE A 223 0.83 -12.96 -8.45
N THR A 224 1.53 -14.08 -8.34
CA THR A 224 0.97 -15.42 -8.59
C THR A 224 0.91 -16.23 -7.30
N GLU A 225 1.78 -17.24 -7.18
CA GLU A 225 1.90 -18.07 -5.99
C GLU A 225 2.75 -17.38 -4.92
N GLU A 226 2.56 -17.80 -3.67
CA GLU A 226 3.32 -17.30 -2.54
C GLU A 226 4.81 -17.69 -2.67
N LYS A 227 5.71 -16.70 -2.63
CA LYS A 227 7.17 -16.90 -2.80
C LYS A 227 7.97 -16.56 -1.54
N TRP A 228 7.29 -16.17 -0.46
CA TRP A 228 7.93 -15.74 0.77
C TRP A 228 8.24 -16.93 1.66
N ASP A 229 9.43 -16.92 2.26
CA ASP A 229 9.82 -17.93 3.24
C ASP A 229 8.97 -17.83 4.51
N LYS A 230 8.83 -18.94 5.23
CA LYS A 230 8.05 -18.99 6.49
C LYS A 230 8.55 -17.98 7.52
N GLU A 231 9.86 -17.75 7.54
CA GLU A 231 10.55 -16.80 8.40
C GLU A 231 9.97 -15.37 8.32
N LEU A 232 9.44 -14.96 7.16
CA LEU A 232 8.78 -13.67 7.01
C LEU A 232 7.64 -13.51 8.02
N TRP A 233 6.88 -14.58 8.24
CA TRP A 233 5.65 -14.62 9.03
C TRP A 233 5.89 -14.97 10.50
N GLU A 234 7.10 -15.44 10.82
CA GLU A 234 7.51 -15.79 12.17
C GLU A 234 8.02 -14.53 12.89
N VAL A 235 7.77 -14.48 14.20
CA VAL A 235 8.33 -13.46 15.09
C VAL A 235 9.36 -14.19 15.95
N GLU A 236 10.62 -13.76 15.89
CA GLU A 236 11.68 -14.37 16.67
C GLU A 236 11.44 -14.12 18.16
N GLU A 237 11.79 -15.10 19.02
CA GLU A 237 11.60 -14.98 20.48
C GLU A 237 12.36 -13.78 21.07
N GLU A 238 13.41 -13.27 20.42
CA GLU A 238 14.13 -12.05 20.83
C GLU A 238 13.31 -10.76 20.63
N ASP A 239 12.35 -10.73 19.70
CA ASP A 239 11.40 -9.62 19.50
C ASP A 239 10.26 -9.64 20.54
N VAL A 240 10.08 -10.78 21.21
CA VAL A 240 9.08 -10.99 22.26
C VAL A 240 9.78 -10.80 23.60
N GLY A 241 9.93 -9.56 24.05
CA GLY A 241 10.47 -9.24 25.37
C GLY A 241 9.87 -10.16 26.45
N ALA A 242 10.73 -10.72 27.31
CA ALA A 242 10.37 -11.73 28.30
C ALA A 242 9.20 -11.24 29.18
N GLY A 243 7.96 -11.64 28.86
CA GLY A 243 6.79 -11.39 29.70
C GLY A 243 5.51 -10.84 29.04
N GLY A 244 5.45 -10.60 27.74
CA GLY A 244 4.22 -10.07 27.12
C GLY A 244 4.05 -10.46 25.65
N ARG A 245 2.81 -10.75 25.22
CA ARG A 245 2.47 -10.98 23.81
C ARG A 245 2.97 -9.81 22.96
N ALA A 246 3.96 -10.03 22.09
CA ALA A 246 4.39 -9.05 21.11
C ALA A 246 3.21 -8.66 20.20
N ALA A 247 3.14 -7.39 19.82
CA ALA A 247 2.14 -6.94 18.85
C ALA A 247 2.29 -7.72 17.52
N PRO A 248 1.19 -8.00 16.80
CA PRO A 248 1.26 -8.73 15.53
C PRO A 248 2.22 -8.06 14.54
N ARG A 249 3.05 -8.86 13.86
CA ARG A 249 3.95 -8.37 12.80
C ARG A 249 3.17 -7.94 11.57
N PHE A 250 2.09 -8.65 11.24
CA PHE A 250 1.24 -8.30 10.10
C PHE A 250 -0.23 -8.18 10.50
N PHE A 251 -0.84 -7.08 10.09
CA PHE A 251 -2.26 -6.83 10.13
C PHE A 251 -2.80 -6.90 8.70
N LEU A 252 -3.75 -7.78 8.42
CA LEU A 252 -4.33 -7.98 7.11
C LEU A 252 -5.81 -7.68 7.14
N PHE A 253 -6.26 -6.80 6.25
CA PHE A 253 -7.68 -6.50 6.05
C PHE A 253 -8.12 -6.98 4.67
N PHE A 254 -8.97 -8.00 4.61
CA PHE A 254 -9.51 -8.51 3.35
C PHE A 254 -10.94 -8.07 3.12
N GLY A 255 -11.28 -7.72 1.88
CA GLY A 255 -12.67 -7.58 1.47
C GLY A 255 -13.39 -8.93 1.47
N LYS A 256 -14.64 -8.99 1.96
CA LYS A 256 -15.47 -10.19 1.90
C LYS A 256 -15.91 -10.56 0.49
N LYS A 257 -16.07 -9.57 -0.38
CA LYS A 257 -16.33 -9.72 -1.81
C LYS A 257 -15.39 -8.80 -2.58
N ASP A 258 -14.12 -9.18 -2.62
CA ASP A 258 -13.12 -8.43 -3.37
C ASP A 258 -13.05 -8.96 -4.82
N HIS A 259 -13.26 -8.08 -5.80
CA HIS A 259 -13.17 -8.46 -7.22
C HIS A 259 -11.73 -8.59 -7.74
N TRP A 260 -10.74 -8.22 -6.91
CA TRP A 260 -9.32 -8.29 -7.23
C TRP A 260 -8.62 -9.47 -6.55
N VAL A 261 -9.21 -10.05 -5.50
CA VAL A 261 -8.68 -11.25 -4.82
C VAL A 261 -9.75 -12.34 -4.84
N GLY A 262 -9.46 -13.48 -5.45
CA GLY A 262 -10.41 -14.60 -5.44
C GLY A 262 -10.62 -15.12 -4.01
N ASP A 263 -11.88 -15.30 -3.59
CA ASP A 263 -12.21 -15.73 -2.22
C ASP A 263 -11.45 -17.00 -1.79
N HIS A 264 -11.31 -17.97 -2.70
CA HIS A 264 -10.55 -19.20 -2.45
C HIS A 264 -9.05 -18.97 -2.20
N PHE A 265 -8.44 -17.98 -2.83
CA PHE A 265 -7.03 -17.62 -2.61
C PHE A 265 -6.84 -16.91 -1.27
N ARG A 266 -7.77 -16.00 -0.92
CA ARG A 266 -7.80 -15.41 0.42
C ARG A 266 -7.93 -16.51 1.47
N ASP A 267 -8.92 -17.38 1.34
CA ASP A 267 -9.19 -18.42 2.34
C ASP A 267 -8.02 -19.41 2.45
N HIS A 268 -7.37 -19.74 1.34
CA HIS A 268 -6.14 -20.55 1.36
C HIS A 268 -4.99 -19.82 2.07
N PHE A 269 -4.78 -18.54 1.78
CA PHE A 269 -3.76 -17.71 2.42
C PHE A 269 -3.97 -17.62 3.93
N ILE A 270 -5.23 -17.47 4.37
CA ILE A 270 -5.61 -17.44 5.79
C ILE A 270 -5.36 -18.79 6.44
N ARG A 271 -5.81 -19.89 5.82
CA ARG A 271 -5.60 -21.26 6.35
C ARG A 271 -4.13 -21.60 6.50
N ALA A 272 -3.29 -21.22 5.53
CA ALA A 272 -1.85 -21.41 5.59
C ALA A 272 -1.21 -20.72 6.80
N ARG A 273 -1.89 -19.73 7.40
CA ARG A 273 -1.41 -18.90 8.50
C ARG A 273 -2.21 -19.06 9.80
N GLU A 274 -3.09 -20.05 9.91
CA GLU A 274 -3.90 -20.29 11.11
C GLU A 274 -3.04 -20.34 12.38
N LYS A 275 -1.92 -21.06 12.35
CA LYS A 275 -0.99 -21.13 13.49
C LYS A 275 -0.39 -19.77 13.86
N HIS A 276 -0.03 -18.94 12.87
CA HIS A 276 0.51 -17.60 13.13
C HIS A 276 -0.57 -16.67 13.71
N ILE A 277 -1.84 -16.86 13.31
CA ILE A 277 -2.98 -16.13 13.86
C ILE A 277 -3.26 -16.57 15.30
N GLU A 278 -3.25 -17.87 15.56
CA GLU A 278 -3.42 -18.45 16.92
C GLU A 278 -2.31 -18.00 17.87
N ASN A 279 -1.06 -17.93 17.38
CA ASN A 279 0.09 -17.42 18.14
C ASN A 279 0.07 -15.90 18.33
N GLY A 280 -0.81 -15.17 17.62
CA GLY A 280 -0.90 -13.72 17.67
C GLY A 280 0.14 -12.96 16.84
N TRP A 281 0.91 -13.65 16.00
CA TRP A 281 1.93 -13.05 15.13
C TRP A 281 1.33 -12.36 13.90
N ALA A 282 0.15 -12.79 13.47
CA ALA A 282 -0.61 -12.16 12.40
C ALA A 282 -2.06 -11.91 12.83
N ARG A 283 -2.59 -10.74 12.48
CA ARG A 283 -3.99 -10.39 12.70
C ARG A 283 -4.70 -10.30 11.37
N VAL A 284 -5.67 -11.18 11.14
CA VAL A 284 -6.47 -11.18 9.92
C VAL A 284 -7.89 -10.74 10.25
N GLU A 285 -8.37 -9.74 9.54
CA GLU A 285 -9.75 -9.27 9.62
C GLU A 285 -10.41 -9.30 8.23
N ILE A 286 -11.65 -9.77 8.19
CA ILE A 286 -12.47 -9.78 6.97
C ILE A 286 -13.52 -8.68 7.11
N ASP A 287 -13.71 -7.92 6.04
CA ASP A 287 -14.68 -6.83 5.99
C ASP A 287 -16.12 -7.34 5.97
N ASP A 288 -16.85 -7.13 7.05
CA ASP A 288 -18.27 -7.45 7.12
C ASP A 288 -19.20 -6.28 6.70
N ILE A 289 -18.64 -5.09 6.45
CA ILE A 289 -19.42 -3.87 6.14
C ILE A 289 -19.64 -3.72 4.62
N GLY A 290 -18.83 -4.39 3.79
CA GLY A 290 -18.95 -4.35 2.34
C GLY A 290 -18.28 -3.12 1.72
N LEU A 291 -17.15 -2.70 2.29
CA LEU A 291 -16.27 -1.69 1.75
C LEU A 291 -15.74 -2.12 0.37
N PRO A 292 -15.72 -1.18 -0.61
CA PRO A 292 -15.10 -1.46 -1.89
C PRO A 292 -13.59 -1.58 -1.73
N HIS A 293 -12.96 -2.39 -2.58
CA HIS A 293 -11.49 -2.49 -2.68
C HIS A 293 -10.85 -1.10 -2.76
N ALA A 294 -11.36 -0.24 -3.66
CA ALA A 294 -10.93 1.14 -3.78
C ALA A 294 -11.59 2.04 -2.71
N PHE A 295 -11.38 1.75 -1.42
CA PHE A 295 -11.96 2.51 -0.31
C PHE A 295 -11.62 4.02 -0.37
N CYS A 296 -10.45 4.35 -0.92
CA CYS A 296 -9.93 5.71 -1.04
C CYS A 296 -10.73 6.63 -1.99
N VAL A 297 -11.68 6.10 -2.76
CA VAL A 297 -12.47 6.93 -3.69
C VAL A 297 -13.60 7.72 -3.02
N THR A 298 -13.85 7.48 -1.73
CA THR A 298 -14.86 8.22 -0.95
C THR A 298 -14.34 8.53 0.45
N GLU A 299 -14.73 9.68 0.99
CA GLU A 299 -14.41 10.12 2.35
C GLU A 299 -14.91 9.10 3.39
N LYS A 300 -16.19 8.71 3.32
CA LYS A 300 -16.81 7.76 4.26
C LYS A 300 -16.02 6.45 4.40
N ASN A 301 -15.64 5.82 3.30
CA ASN A 301 -14.88 4.57 3.35
C ASN A 301 -13.44 4.80 3.84
N SER A 302 -12.86 5.93 3.48
CA SER A 302 -11.54 6.36 3.97
C SER A 302 -11.51 6.54 5.49
N GLU A 303 -12.56 7.11 6.08
CA GLU A 303 -12.69 7.28 7.52
C GLU A 303 -12.76 5.94 8.28
N VAL A 304 -13.48 4.95 7.73
CA VAL A 304 -13.59 3.61 8.33
C VAL A 304 -12.23 2.93 8.37
N ILE A 305 -11.50 2.96 7.25
CA ILE A 305 -10.16 2.36 7.16
C ILE A 305 -9.15 3.13 8.02
N ALA A 306 -9.23 4.46 8.08
CA ALA A 306 -8.40 5.27 8.98
C ALA A 306 -8.61 4.90 10.45
N GLY A 307 -9.86 4.66 10.87
CA GLY A 307 -10.17 4.14 12.21
C GLY A 307 -9.51 2.81 12.50
N LYS A 308 -9.54 1.88 11.54
CA LYS A 308 -8.91 0.56 11.69
C LYS A 308 -7.39 0.66 11.78
N VAL A 309 -6.76 1.41 10.89
CA VAL A 309 -5.30 1.65 10.90
C VAL A 309 -4.86 2.35 12.19
N ALA A 310 -5.63 3.33 12.69
CA ALA A 310 -5.32 3.99 13.96
C ALA A 310 -5.33 3.01 15.15
N ASN A 311 -6.30 2.09 15.19
CA ASN A 311 -6.39 1.09 16.25
C ASN A 311 -5.22 0.10 16.21
N TRP A 312 -4.87 -0.40 15.02
CA TRP A 312 -3.71 -1.27 14.86
C TRP A 312 -2.39 -0.55 15.19
N LEU A 313 -2.27 0.73 14.82
CA LEU A 313 -1.10 1.53 15.16
C LEU A 313 -0.98 1.76 16.67
N LYS A 314 -2.10 1.94 17.36
CA LYS A 314 -2.15 2.01 18.83
C LYS A 314 -1.70 0.71 19.47
N GLU A 315 -2.11 -0.43 18.93
CA GLU A 315 -1.69 -1.76 19.41
C GLU A 315 -0.17 -1.96 19.27
N VAL A 316 0.40 -1.60 18.11
CA VAL A 316 1.86 -1.63 17.89
C VAL A 316 2.58 -0.68 18.87
N TRP A 317 2.07 0.54 19.02
CA TRP A 317 2.65 1.54 19.92
C TRP A 317 2.65 1.09 21.38
N ASP A 318 1.54 0.51 21.85
CA ASP A 318 1.41 0.04 23.22
C ASP A 318 2.30 -1.18 23.47
N GLY A 319 2.47 -2.06 22.48
CA GLY A 319 3.44 -3.15 22.53
C GLY A 319 4.88 -2.67 22.70
N LEU A 320 5.27 -1.60 22.00
CA LEU A 320 6.59 -0.98 22.13
C LEU A 320 6.79 -0.20 23.44
N ALA A 321 5.71 0.23 24.09
CA ALA A 321 5.76 1.03 25.31
C ALA A 321 5.92 0.19 26.58
N GLN A 322 5.65 -1.12 26.53
CA GLN A 322 5.80 -2.01 27.66
C GLN A 322 7.29 -2.29 27.90
N PRO A 323 7.82 -2.07 29.12
CA PRO A 323 9.19 -2.43 29.43
C PRO A 323 9.35 -3.95 29.32
N ALA A 324 10.43 -4.40 28.68
CA ALA A 324 10.90 -5.79 28.84
C ALA A 324 11.06 -6.02 30.35
N ALA A 325 10.30 -6.96 30.91
CA ALA A 325 10.29 -7.25 32.33
C ALA A 325 11.56 -7.98 32.77
#